data_AF-A0A521ZH02-F1
#
_entry.id   AF-A0A521ZH02-F1
#
_cell.length_a   1.000
_cell.length_b   1.000
_cell.length_c   1.000
_cell.angle_alpha   90.00
_cell.angle_beta   90.00
_cell.angle_gamma   90.00
#
_symmetry.space_group_name_H-M   'P 1'
#
loop_
_entity.id
_entity.type
_entity.pdbx_description
1 polymer ?
#
loop_
_entity_poly.entity_id
_entity_poly.type
_entity_poly.pdbx_seq_one_letter_code
_entity_poly.pdbx_strand_id
1 'polypeptide(L)'
;MTKPFADRWAQRERELGLEEIASPMVIFGSDVLPMSAAPCVTFSAAAKPAPVFEVFASPEDWTADDKIRLAPFLVIGYDGAGNPICIEKNSGEVALLDHEDHFKTRQFVNTSVTQLAESLLAYMGEDSSARFKSALARIDSNALQEGTFWECEIKGLNDDA
;
A
#
# COMPACT_ATOMS: atom_id res chain seq x y z
N MET A 1 0.12 21.89 -16.42
CA MET A 1 0.21 21.47 -15.00
C MET A 1 -0.41 20.09 -14.91
N THR A 2 0.27 19.14 -14.27
CA THR A 2 -0.27 17.79 -14.04
C THR A 2 -1.45 17.90 -13.06
N LYS A 3 -2.53 17.13 -13.30
CA LYS A 3 -3.68 17.11 -12.38
C LYS A 3 -3.25 16.55 -11.00
N PRO A 4 -3.77 17.10 -9.89
CA PRO A 4 -3.62 16.51 -8.56
C PRO A 4 -3.97 15.02 -8.53
N PHE A 5 -3.39 14.25 -7.60
CA PHE A 5 -3.64 12.81 -7.48
C PHE A 5 -5.13 12.49 -7.25
N ALA A 6 -5.78 13.16 -6.29
CA ALA A 6 -7.19 12.94 -6.00
C ALA A 6 -8.10 13.18 -7.22
N ASP A 7 -7.78 14.16 -8.07
CA ASP A 7 -8.53 14.43 -9.30
C ASP A 7 -8.35 13.32 -10.33
N ARG A 8 -7.14 12.74 -10.43
CA ARG A 8 -6.86 11.59 -11.32
C ARG A 8 -7.56 10.33 -10.82
N TRP A 9 -7.57 10.10 -9.51
CA TRP A 9 -8.31 9.00 -8.88
C TRP A 9 -9.81 9.09 -9.16
N ALA A 10 -10.42 10.24 -8.86
CA ALA A 10 -11.84 10.46 -9.11
C ALA A 10 -12.20 10.41 -10.60
N GLN A 11 -11.27 10.81 -11.49
CA GLN A 11 -11.46 10.60 -12.92
C GLN A 11 -11.50 9.12 -13.27
N ARG A 12 -10.57 8.32 -12.74
CA ARG A 12 -10.51 6.87 -13.01
C ARG A 12 -11.75 6.14 -12.49
N GLU A 13 -12.24 6.49 -11.29
CA GLU A 13 -13.49 5.94 -10.74
C GLU A 13 -14.68 6.18 -11.68
N ARG A 14 -14.79 7.39 -12.24
CA ARG A 14 -15.85 7.71 -13.23
C ARG A 14 -15.72 6.90 -14.52
N GLU A 15 -14.50 6.73 -15.02
CA GLU A 15 -14.24 5.90 -16.21
C GLU A 15 -14.67 4.43 -15.99
N LEU A 16 -14.68 3.96 -14.75
CA LEU A 16 -15.12 2.62 -14.33
C LEU A 16 -16.59 2.58 -13.89
N GLY A 17 -17.33 3.70 -13.97
CA GLY A 17 -18.73 3.76 -13.57
C GLY A 17 -18.98 3.74 -12.06
N LEU A 18 -17.98 4.07 -11.23
CA LEU A 18 -18.06 4.09 -9.76
C LEU A 18 -18.53 5.45 -9.22
N GLU A 19 -19.43 6.14 -9.93
CA GLU A 19 -19.71 7.57 -9.75
C GLU A 19 -20.44 7.92 -8.43
N GLU A 20 -21.05 6.95 -7.77
CA GLU A 20 -21.94 7.22 -6.62
C GLU A 20 -21.19 7.51 -5.30
N ILE A 21 -19.89 7.19 -5.20
CA ILE A 21 -19.11 7.42 -3.98
C ILE A 21 -17.67 7.77 -4.38
N ALA A 22 -17.34 9.07 -4.40
CA ALA A 22 -15.93 9.48 -4.51
C ALA A 22 -15.16 8.90 -3.32
N SER A 23 -14.07 8.16 -3.58
CA SER A 23 -13.29 7.59 -2.49
C SER A 23 -12.78 8.69 -1.56
N PRO A 24 -12.99 8.58 -0.24
CA PRO A 24 -12.41 9.52 0.69
C PRO A 24 -10.88 9.40 0.65
N MET A 25 -10.20 10.52 0.82
CA MET A 25 -8.74 10.63 0.70
C MET A 25 -8.12 10.93 2.06
N VAL A 26 -6.88 10.47 2.25
CA VAL A 26 -6.06 10.75 3.43
C VAL A 26 -4.72 11.36 3.00
N ILE A 27 -4.27 12.35 3.75
CA ILE A 27 -2.98 13.01 3.51
C ILE A 27 -1.91 12.32 4.36
N PHE A 28 -0.77 12.00 3.75
CA PHE A 28 0.41 11.50 4.42
C PHE A 28 1.62 12.31 3.96
N GLY A 29 2.13 13.20 4.82
CA GLY A 29 3.21 14.11 4.42
C GLY A 29 2.79 15.01 3.24
N SER A 30 3.49 14.86 2.10
CA SER A 30 3.14 15.53 0.83
C SER A 30 2.26 14.70 -0.09
N ASP A 31 2.02 13.43 0.25
CA ASP A 31 1.26 12.48 -0.56
C ASP A 31 -0.21 12.43 -0.17
N VAL A 32 -1.02 11.92 -1.09
CA VAL A 32 -2.45 11.67 -0.89
C VAL A 32 -2.73 10.23 -1.29
N LEU A 33 -3.40 9.49 -0.41
CA LEU A 33 -3.84 8.13 -0.64
C LEU A 33 -5.36 8.06 -0.59
N PRO A 34 -5.99 7.12 -1.32
CA PRO A 34 -7.38 6.76 -1.04
C PRO A 34 -7.45 6.12 0.37
N MET A 35 -8.57 6.29 1.08
CA MET A 35 -8.79 5.61 2.37
C MET A 35 -8.86 4.09 2.22
N SER A 36 -9.28 3.62 1.05
CA SER A 36 -9.33 2.20 0.68
C SER A 36 -9.16 2.04 -0.82
N ALA A 37 -8.54 0.95 -1.25
CA ALA A 37 -8.36 0.62 -2.66
C ALA A 37 -8.32 -0.89 -2.86
N ALA A 38 -8.56 -1.34 -4.08
CA ALA A 38 -8.17 -2.69 -4.48
C ALA A 38 -6.63 -2.81 -4.42
N PRO A 39 -6.07 -3.95 -3.98
CA PRO A 39 -6.75 -5.18 -3.56
C PRO A 39 -6.97 -5.22 -2.03
N CYS A 40 -8.16 -4.81 -1.58
CA CYS A 40 -8.56 -4.80 -0.17
C CYS A 40 -7.64 -4.03 0.80
N VAL A 41 -6.85 -3.08 0.29
CA VAL A 41 -5.97 -2.25 1.12
C VAL A 41 -6.73 -1.06 1.70
N THR A 42 -6.35 -0.64 2.90
CA THR A 42 -6.89 0.56 3.56
C THR A 42 -5.76 1.43 4.08
N PHE A 43 -5.97 2.74 4.17
CA PHE A 43 -4.96 3.71 4.60
C PHE A 43 -5.46 4.66 5.69
N SER A 44 -6.49 4.28 6.45
CA SER A 44 -7.04 5.11 7.52
C SER A 44 -6.01 5.50 8.59
N ALA A 45 -5.00 4.67 8.82
CA ALA A 45 -3.91 4.94 9.76
C ALA A 45 -2.94 6.03 9.28
N ALA A 46 -2.91 6.35 7.98
CA ALA A 46 -1.98 7.34 7.42
C ALA A 46 -2.19 8.77 7.98
N ALA A 47 -3.40 9.09 8.47
CA ALA A 47 -3.69 10.38 9.12
C ALA A 47 -2.95 10.55 10.46
N LYS A 48 -2.65 9.43 11.14
CA LYS A 48 -1.90 9.40 12.40
C LYS A 48 -1.05 8.12 12.46
N PRO A 49 0.04 8.06 11.69
CA PRO A 49 0.89 6.87 11.63
C PRO A 49 1.51 6.60 12.99
N ALA A 50 1.56 5.34 13.39
CA ALA A 50 2.10 4.91 14.67
C ALA A 50 3.01 3.68 14.50
N PRO A 51 3.99 3.48 15.38
CA PRO A 51 4.80 2.26 15.40
C PRO A 51 3.94 1.01 15.53
N VAL A 52 4.36 -0.09 14.89
CA VAL A 52 3.63 -1.39 14.94
C VAL A 52 3.28 -1.81 16.36
N PHE A 53 4.22 -1.67 17.30
CA PHE A 53 4.02 -2.08 18.69
C PHE A 53 3.06 -1.20 19.49
N GLU A 54 2.70 -0.01 19.00
CA GLU A 54 1.66 0.83 19.61
C GLU A 54 0.26 0.48 19.09
N VAL A 55 0.17 -0.25 17.98
CA VAL A 55 -1.08 -0.57 17.28
C VAL A 55 -1.62 -1.95 17.66
N PHE A 56 -0.75 -2.97 17.73
CA PHE A 56 -1.19 -4.37 17.77
C PHE A 56 -1.27 -5.00 19.16
N ALA A 57 -0.65 -4.42 20.19
CA ALA A 57 -0.71 -4.97 21.55
C ALA A 57 -0.36 -3.91 22.60
N SER A 58 -0.51 -4.24 23.88
CA SER A 58 -0.07 -3.36 24.95
C SER A 58 1.47 -3.29 24.96
N PRO A 59 2.08 -2.15 25.34
CA PRO A 59 3.54 -2.00 25.32
C PRO A 59 4.31 -3.05 26.15
N GLU A 60 3.65 -3.72 27.09
CA GLU A 60 4.18 -4.78 27.93
C GLU A 60 4.27 -6.16 27.24
N ASP A 61 3.53 -6.36 26.15
CA ASP A 61 3.53 -7.62 25.38
C ASP A 61 4.76 -7.76 24.46
N TRP A 62 5.56 -6.69 24.34
CA TRP A 62 6.67 -6.59 23.41
C TRP A 62 8.02 -6.68 24.10
N THR A 63 8.90 -7.55 23.59
CA THR A 63 10.30 -7.59 24.02
C THR A 63 11.04 -6.31 23.61
N ALA A 64 12.17 -6.03 24.28
CA ALA A 64 13.02 -4.90 23.90
C ALA A 64 13.55 -5.04 22.46
N ASP A 65 13.89 -6.27 22.07
CA ASP A 65 14.40 -6.57 20.72
C ASP A 65 13.33 -6.35 19.65
N ASP A 66 12.07 -6.72 19.91
CA ASP A 66 10.96 -6.44 18.99
C ASP A 66 10.72 -4.94 18.83
N LYS A 67 10.76 -4.17 19.92
CA LYS A 67 10.60 -2.71 19.86
C LYS A 67 11.71 -2.07 19.03
N ILE A 68 12.96 -2.50 19.21
CA ILE A 68 14.10 -2.00 18.43
C ILE A 68 13.93 -2.34 16.95
N ARG A 69 13.56 -3.59 16.65
CA ARG A 69 13.36 -4.07 15.28
C ARG A 69 12.20 -3.37 14.56
N LEU A 70 11.11 -3.08 15.27
CA LEU A 70 9.88 -2.51 14.71
C LEU A 70 9.79 -0.97 14.80
N ALA A 71 10.63 -0.32 15.61
CA ALA A 71 10.66 1.15 15.75
C ALA A 71 10.78 1.95 14.43
N PRO A 72 11.47 1.45 13.38
CA PRO A 72 11.51 2.11 12.09
C PRO A 72 10.20 2.07 11.30
N PHE A 73 9.27 1.15 11.60
CA PHE A 73 8.06 0.92 10.81
C PHE A 73 6.87 1.68 11.39
N LEU A 74 6.31 2.61 10.61
CA LEU A 74 5.06 3.29 10.95
C LEU A 74 3.92 2.71 10.14
N VAL A 75 2.87 2.26 10.82
CA VAL A 75 1.65 1.75 10.20
C VAL A 75 0.92 2.90 9.52
N ILE A 76 0.69 2.76 8.22
CA ILE A 76 -0.09 3.69 7.39
C ILE A 76 -1.37 3.06 6.86
N GLY A 77 -1.48 1.73 6.91
CA GLY A 77 -2.60 1.00 6.34
C GLY A 77 -2.61 -0.49 6.68
N TYR A 78 -3.51 -1.24 6.04
CA TYR A 78 -3.66 -2.70 6.19
C TYR A 78 -4.10 -3.35 4.87
N ASP A 79 -3.81 -4.64 4.69
CA ASP A 79 -4.15 -5.44 3.49
C ASP A 79 -5.52 -6.14 3.55
N GLY A 80 -6.34 -5.85 4.55
CA GLY A 80 -7.63 -6.52 4.75
C GLY A 80 -7.55 -7.91 5.41
N ALA A 81 -6.36 -8.51 5.51
CA ALA A 81 -6.10 -9.72 6.31
C ALA A 81 -5.57 -9.40 7.72
N GLY A 82 -5.37 -8.12 8.03
CA GLY A 82 -4.87 -7.64 9.32
C GLY A 82 -3.37 -7.35 9.34
N ASN A 83 -2.65 -7.61 8.24
CA ASN A 83 -1.24 -7.28 8.13
C ASN A 83 -1.07 -5.77 7.94
N PRO A 84 -0.21 -5.09 8.73
CA PRO A 84 0.00 -3.67 8.56
C PRO A 84 0.86 -3.37 7.33
N ILE A 85 0.38 -2.43 6.54
CA ILE A 85 1.17 -1.71 5.54
C ILE A 85 1.88 -0.58 6.27
N CYS A 86 3.21 -0.62 6.24
CA CYS A 86 4.08 0.28 6.97
C CYS A 86 4.96 1.08 6.02
N ILE A 87 5.29 2.30 6.40
CA ILE A 87 6.44 3.03 5.86
C ILE A 87 7.64 2.85 6.80
N GLU A 88 8.79 2.51 6.23
CA GLU A 88 10.06 2.43 6.96
C GLU A 88 10.71 3.82 6.98
N LYS A 89 10.98 4.35 8.17
CA LYS A 89 11.41 5.74 8.38
C LYS A 89 12.72 6.14 7.71
N ASN A 90 13.66 5.20 7.54
CA ASN A 90 15.01 5.51 7.11
C ASN A 90 15.13 5.54 5.58
N SER A 91 14.40 4.64 4.92
CA SER A 91 14.40 4.41 3.47
C SER A 91 13.21 5.07 2.77
N GLY A 92 12.10 5.25 3.48
CA GLY A 92 10.82 5.66 2.90
C GLY A 92 10.08 4.52 2.20
N GLU A 93 10.63 3.29 2.20
CA GLU A 93 10.02 2.14 1.57
C GLU A 93 8.72 1.76 2.25
N VAL A 94 7.75 1.32 1.45
CA VAL A 94 6.52 0.72 1.94
C VAL A 94 6.69 -0.79 2.00
N ALA A 95 6.33 -1.37 3.14
CA ALA A 95 6.41 -2.80 3.38
C ALA A 95 5.13 -3.31 4.05
N LEU A 96 4.75 -4.55 3.70
CA LEU A 96 3.73 -5.31 4.41
C LEU A 96 4.45 -6.19 5.43
N LEU A 97 4.00 -6.18 6.68
CA LEU A 97 4.56 -7.04 7.72
C LEU A 97 3.54 -8.10 8.10
N ASP A 98 3.96 -9.35 8.17
CA ASP A 98 3.05 -10.46 8.54
C ASP A 98 2.73 -10.42 10.03
N HIS A 99 1.45 -10.23 10.38
CA HIS A 99 1.04 -10.15 11.77
C HIS A 99 0.98 -11.51 12.48
N GLU A 100 0.98 -12.63 11.75
CA GLU A 100 0.91 -13.98 12.32
C GLU A 100 2.29 -14.49 12.78
N ASP A 101 3.39 -13.95 12.25
CA ASP A 101 4.75 -14.40 12.55
C ASP A 101 5.55 -13.45 13.47
N HIS A 102 4.83 -12.58 14.18
CA HIS A 102 5.39 -11.46 14.96
C HIS A 102 6.15 -10.44 14.09
N PHE A 103 5.62 -10.15 12.90
CA PHE A 103 6.11 -9.10 11.99
C PHE A 103 7.56 -9.34 11.57
N LYS A 104 7.97 -10.61 11.47
CA LYS A 104 9.31 -11.01 11.05
C LYS A 104 9.38 -11.10 9.54
N THR A 105 8.34 -11.65 8.91
CA THR A 105 8.22 -11.66 7.47
C THR A 105 7.84 -10.27 6.99
N ARG A 106 8.70 -9.73 6.13
CA ARG A 106 8.55 -8.43 5.50
C ARG A 106 8.40 -8.66 4.00
N GLN A 107 7.32 -8.19 3.44
CA GLN A 107 7.12 -8.12 2.01
C GLN A 107 7.35 -6.69 1.51
N PHE A 108 8.12 -6.52 0.44
CA PHE A 108 8.26 -5.22 -0.20
C PHE A 108 6.98 -4.89 -0.98
N VAL A 109 6.48 -3.66 -0.82
CA VAL A 109 5.29 -3.16 -1.52
C VAL A 109 5.71 -2.18 -2.59
N ASN A 110 6.33 -1.06 -2.18
CA ASN A 110 6.75 0.01 -3.08
C ASN A 110 7.93 0.78 -2.47
N THR A 111 8.70 1.45 -3.34
CA THR A 111 9.87 2.25 -2.98
C THR A 111 9.49 3.50 -2.17
N SER A 112 8.28 4.04 -2.35
CA SER A 112 7.72 5.07 -1.47
C SER A 112 6.20 5.13 -1.51
N VAL A 113 5.60 5.95 -0.65
CA VAL A 113 4.15 6.22 -0.62
C VAL A 113 3.65 6.82 -1.93
N THR A 114 4.43 7.70 -2.59
CA THR A 114 4.08 8.24 -3.90
C THR A 114 3.95 7.11 -4.93
N GLN A 115 4.95 6.22 -5.01
CA GLN A 115 4.91 5.07 -5.92
C GLN A 115 3.73 4.15 -5.62
N LEU A 116 3.45 3.88 -4.34
CA LEU A 116 2.27 3.09 -3.95
C LEU A 116 0.97 3.71 -4.46
N ALA A 117 0.79 5.02 -4.26
CA ALA A 117 -0.41 5.73 -4.72
C ALA A 117 -0.61 5.59 -6.24
N GLU A 118 0.47 5.77 -7.02
CA GLU A 118 0.44 5.61 -8.47
C GLU A 118 0.22 4.15 -8.90
N SER A 119 0.83 3.19 -8.21
CA SER A 119 0.62 1.76 -8.47
C SER A 119 -0.83 1.35 -8.24
N LEU A 120 -1.46 1.80 -7.15
CA LEU A 120 -2.88 1.56 -6.87
C LEU A 120 -3.79 2.19 -7.93
N LEU A 121 -3.48 3.41 -8.36
CA LEU A 121 -4.22 4.07 -9.43
C LEU A 121 -4.12 3.31 -10.76
N ALA A 122 -2.92 2.81 -11.09
CA ALA A 122 -2.70 1.99 -12.28
C ALA A 122 -3.37 0.61 -12.21
N TYR A 123 -3.50 0.05 -11.00
CA TYR A 123 -4.17 -1.22 -10.76
C TYR A 123 -5.70 -1.10 -10.83
N MET A 124 -6.26 0.08 -10.55
CA MET A 124 -7.71 0.29 -10.48
C MET A 124 -8.42 -0.07 -11.80
N GLY A 125 -9.23 -1.14 -11.74
CA GLY A 125 -10.00 -1.65 -12.86
C GLY A 125 -9.14 -2.21 -14.00
N GLU A 126 -7.87 -2.53 -13.75
CA GLU A 126 -7.04 -3.24 -14.71
C GLU A 126 -7.36 -4.74 -14.65
N ASP A 127 -7.41 -5.36 -15.82
CA ASP A 127 -7.69 -6.79 -16.00
C ASP A 127 -6.51 -7.54 -16.64
N SER A 128 -5.54 -6.82 -17.23
CA SER A 128 -4.39 -7.39 -17.93
C SER A 128 -3.12 -7.34 -17.09
N SER A 129 -2.61 -8.52 -16.75
CA SER A 129 -1.33 -8.66 -16.06
C SER A 129 -0.17 -7.97 -16.82
N ALA A 130 -0.16 -8.05 -18.15
CA ALA A 130 0.85 -7.46 -19.01
C ALA A 130 0.81 -5.92 -18.99
N ARG A 131 -0.40 -5.32 -19.07
CA ARG A 131 -0.55 -3.86 -18.99
C ARG A 131 -0.16 -3.35 -17.61
N PHE A 132 -0.60 -4.03 -16.55
CA PHE A 132 -0.25 -3.66 -15.19
C PHE A 132 1.25 -3.77 -14.94
N LYS A 133 1.90 -4.88 -15.31
CA LYS A 133 3.37 -5.05 -15.22
C LYS A 133 4.12 -3.92 -15.93
N SER A 134 3.67 -3.55 -17.13
CA SER A 134 4.28 -2.45 -17.88
C SER A 134 4.14 -1.11 -17.17
N ALA A 135 2.97 -0.83 -16.58
CA ALA A 135 2.74 0.37 -15.77
C ALA A 135 3.60 0.38 -14.50
N LEU A 136 3.59 -0.73 -13.77
CA LEU A 136 4.36 -0.88 -12.54
C LEU A 136 5.87 -0.74 -12.82
N ALA A 137 6.39 -1.26 -13.93
CA ALA A 137 7.79 -1.07 -14.32
C ALA A 137 8.19 0.41 -14.49
N ARG A 138 7.26 1.27 -14.94
CA ARG A 138 7.49 2.71 -15.10
C ARG A 138 7.36 3.49 -13.79
N ILE A 139 6.48 3.02 -12.90
CA ILE A 139 6.19 3.65 -11.61
C ILE A 139 7.27 3.26 -10.59
N ASP A 140 7.54 1.96 -10.49
CA ASP A 140 8.38 1.34 -9.48
C ASP A 140 8.88 -0.05 -9.93
N SER A 141 10.02 -0.12 -10.60
CA SER A 141 10.54 -1.39 -11.09
C SER A 141 10.93 -2.37 -9.97
N ASN A 142 11.17 -1.88 -8.74
CA ASN A 142 11.46 -2.76 -7.59
C ASN A 142 10.23 -3.56 -7.17
N ALA A 143 9.04 -3.01 -7.40
CA ALA A 143 7.76 -3.65 -7.09
C ALA A 143 7.41 -4.83 -8.04
N LEU A 144 8.26 -5.11 -9.04
CA LEU A 144 8.11 -6.26 -9.94
C LEU A 144 8.98 -7.46 -9.57
N GLN A 145 9.80 -7.33 -8.53
CA GLN A 145 10.67 -8.44 -8.10
C GLN A 145 9.82 -9.59 -7.53
N GLU A 146 10.36 -10.80 -7.62
CA GLU A 146 9.75 -11.98 -6.99
C GLU A 146 9.66 -11.79 -5.47
N GLY A 147 8.56 -12.26 -4.87
CA GLY A 147 8.26 -12.14 -3.45
C GLY A 147 7.70 -10.78 -3.03
N THR A 148 7.45 -9.86 -3.96
CA THR A 148 6.82 -8.55 -3.65
C THR A 148 5.29 -8.68 -3.53
N PHE A 149 4.68 -7.70 -2.87
CA PHE A 149 3.23 -7.61 -2.72
C PHE A 149 2.48 -7.76 -4.05
N TRP A 150 2.94 -7.04 -5.07
CA TRP A 150 2.28 -7.00 -6.38
C TRP A 150 2.39 -8.30 -7.16
N GLU A 151 3.32 -9.20 -6.83
CA GLU A 151 3.45 -10.47 -7.54
C GLU A 151 2.18 -11.32 -7.43
N CYS A 152 1.59 -11.40 -6.23
CA CYS A 152 0.34 -12.12 -5.99
C CYS A 152 -0.82 -11.46 -6.75
N GLU A 153 -0.91 -10.14 -6.69
CA GLU A 153 -1.98 -9.37 -7.33
C GLU A 153 -1.94 -9.49 -8.85
N ILE A 154 -0.74 -9.47 -9.42
CA ILE A 154 -0.49 -9.69 -10.83
C ILE A 154 -0.94 -11.09 -11.27
N LYS A 155 -0.69 -12.13 -10.46
CA LYS A 155 -1.13 -13.52 -10.74
C LYS A 155 -2.65 -13.66 -10.66
N GLY A 156 -3.32 -12.82 -9.88
CA GLY A 156 -4.77 -12.77 -9.75
C GLY A 156 -5.49 -12.03 -10.88
N LEU A 157 -4.78 -11.21 -11.67
CA LEU A 157 -5.32 -10.61 -12.88
C LEU A 157 -5.49 -11.69 -13.97
N ASN A 158 -6.65 -11.71 -14.62
CA ASN A 158 -6.94 -12.71 -15.64
C ASN A 158 -6.00 -12.54 -16.85
N ASP A 159 -5.27 -13.59 -17.21
CA ASP A 159 -4.60 -13.69 -18.51
C ASP A 159 -5.56 -14.22 -19.60
N ASP A 160 -6.87 -14.02 -19.44
CA ASP A 160 -7.87 -14.44 -20.43
C ASP A 160 -7.81 -13.53 -21.66
N ALA A 161 -6.94 -13.91 -22.61
CA ALA A 161 -7.03 -13.57 -24.02
C ALA A 161 -7.00 -14.86 -24.86
#